data_AF-A0AAD3ABH2-F1
#
_entry.id   AF-A0AAD3ABH2-F1
#
_cell.length_a   1.000
_cell.length_b   1.000
_cell.length_c   1.000
_cell.angle_alpha   90.00
_cell.angle_beta   90.00
_cell.angle_gamma   90.00
#
_symmetry.space_group_name_H-M   'P 1'
#
loop_
_entity.id
_entity.type
_entity.pdbx_description
1 polymer ?
#
loop_
_entity_poly.entity_id
_entity_poly.type
_entity_poly.pdbx_seq_one_letter_code
_entity_poly.pdbx_strand_id
1 'polypeptide(L)'
;MQTTDYKITELFCVIDDFCKHFEAENGGKLLLGDDTTKRRRRKASLSDSESMTILLYFHFGTFRNFKHYYLFFIKGTFKSYFPDAVSYNRFVELESRVFFPLMFFLNLRAFGRCTGITFVDSTMIPVCHNLRRYANKAFKGIATWR
;
A
#
# COMPACT_ATOMS: atom_id res chain seq x y z
N MET A 1 -17.95 4.08 -14.51
CA MET A 1 -16.88 3.57 -15.38
C MET A 1 -16.85 2.06 -15.17
N GLN A 2 -17.23 1.27 -16.19
CA GLN A 2 -17.27 -0.18 -16.08
C GLN A 2 -15.84 -0.69 -15.86
N THR A 3 -15.52 -1.08 -14.63
CA THR A 3 -14.28 -1.75 -14.30
C THR A 3 -14.41 -3.20 -14.74
N THR A 4 -13.93 -3.48 -15.93
CA THR A 4 -13.97 -4.79 -16.57
C THR A 4 -12.97 -5.74 -15.92
N ASP A 5 -13.41 -6.98 -15.65
CA ASP A 5 -12.66 -8.04 -14.97
C ASP A 5 -11.25 -8.29 -15.53
N TYR A 6 -11.00 -8.01 -16.82
CA TYR A 6 -9.67 -8.15 -17.42
C TYR A 6 -8.62 -7.21 -16.81
N LYS A 7 -9.03 -6.07 -16.24
CA LYS A 7 -8.10 -5.08 -15.69
C LYS A 7 -7.50 -5.53 -14.35
N ILE A 8 -8.26 -6.25 -13.54
CA ILE A 8 -7.77 -6.73 -12.25
C ILE A 8 -6.81 -7.91 -12.45
N THR A 9 -7.09 -8.79 -13.41
CA THR A 9 -6.20 -9.92 -13.72
C THR A 9 -4.90 -9.45 -14.36
N GLU A 10 -4.94 -8.49 -15.28
CA GLU A 10 -3.74 -7.89 -15.86
C GLU A 10 -2.89 -7.20 -14.80
N LEU A 11 -3.51 -6.39 -13.92
CA LEU A 11 -2.82 -5.77 -12.80
C LEU A 11 -2.19 -6.81 -11.87
N PHE A 12 -2.92 -7.87 -11.54
CA PHE A 12 -2.43 -8.97 -10.71
C PHE A 12 -1.21 -9.64 -11.34
N CYS A 13 -1.24 -9.96 -12.64
CA CYS A 13 -0.10 -10.59 -13.32
C CYS A 13 1.16 -9.72 -13.23
N VAL A 14 1.05 -8.41 -13.49
CA VAL A 14 2.19 -7.48 -13.41
C VAL A 14 2.75 -7.39 -11.99
N ILE A 15 1.87 -7.38 -10.98
CA ILE A 15 2.27 -7.36 -9.56
C ILE A 15 2.91 -8.69 -9.16
N ASP A 16 2.33 -9.81 -9.56
CA ASP A 16 2.79 -11.13 -9.17
C ASP A 16 4.19 -11.44 -9.74
N ASP A 17 4.43 -11.07 -11.01
CA ASP A 17 5.76 -11.15 -11.60
C ASP A 17 6.77 -10.27 -10.83
N PHE A 18 6.37 -9.05 -10.45
CA PHE A 18 7.21 -8.20 -9.60
C PHE A 18 7.49 -8.84 -8.24
N CYS A 19 6.47 -9.37 -7.55
CA CYS A 19 6.63 -9.99 -6.23
C CYS A 19 7.58 -11.19 -6.29
N LYS A 20 7.48 -12.04 -7.32
CA LYS A 20 8.42 -13.15 -7.54
C LYS A 20 9.86 -12.68 -7.70
N HIS A 21 10.10 -11.63 -8.50
CA HIS A 21 11.43 -11.05 -8.66
C HIS A 21 11.93 -10.41 -7.36
N PHE A 22 11.07 -9.65 -6.68
CA PHE A 22 11.38 -8.98 -5.43
C PHE A 22 11.76 -10.00 -4.35
N GLU A 23 11.00 -11.08 -4.19
CA GLU A 23 11.31 -12.15 -3.23
C GLU A 23 12.61 -12.88 -3.58
N ALA A 24 12.90 -13.10 -4.86
CA ALA A 24 14.15 -13.72 -5.30
C ALA A 24 15.38 -12.84 -4.98
N GLU A 25 15.29 -11.53 -5.22
CA GLU A 25 16.37 -10.58 -4.94
C GLU A 25 16.54 -10.30 -3.44
N ASN A 26 15.43 -10.23 -2.69
CA ASN A 26 15.42 -9.96 -1.26
C ASN A 26 15.40 -11.20 -0.38
N GLY A 27 15.50 -12.41 -0.95
CA GLY A 27 15.41 -13.72 -0.30
C GLY A 27 16.47 -13.99 0.77
N GLY A 28 16.48 -13.18 1.84
CA GLY A 28 17.41 -13.21 2.96
C GLY A 28 17.95 -11.85 3.41
N LYS A 29 17.77 -10.75 2.65
CA LYS A 29 18.46 -9.47 2.91
C LYS A 29 17.60 -8.36 3.52
N LEU A 30 16.27 -8.42 3.36
CA LEU A 30 15.40 -7.43 3.98
C LEU A 30 15.11 -7.80 5.44
N LEU A 31 15.98 -7.31 6.33
CA LEU A 31 15.74 -7.12 7.76
C LEU A 31 15.42 -8.39 8.57
N LEU A 32 16.32 -9.35 8.55
CA LEU A 32 16.57 -10.10 9.77
C LEU A 32 17.73 -9.39 10.45
N GLY A 33 17.45 -8.65 11.53
CA GLY A 33 18.49 -8.39 12.52
C GLY A 33 19.09 -9.71 12.98
N ASP A 34 20.23 -9.67 13.68
CA ASP A 34 20.94 -10.82 14.26
C ASP A 34 20.12 -11.55 15.34
N ASP A 35 18.89 -11.94 15.01
CA ASP A 35 17.98 -12.60 15.90
C ASP A 35 18.22 -14.10 15.73
N THR A 36 19.08 -14.61 16.62
CA THR A 36 19.39 -16.03 16.82
C THR A 36 18.15 -16.89 17.11
N THR A 37 16.99 -16.25 17.29
CA THR A 37 15.70 -16.86 17.56
C THR A 37 14.96 -17.26 16.28
N LYS A 38 14.79 -18.57 16.06
CA LYS A 38 14.01 -19.10 14.92
C LYS A 38 12.55 -18.60 14.96
N ARG A 39 12.21 -17.59 14.16
CA ARG A 39 10.81 -17.16 13.97
C ARG A 39 10.04 -18.18 13.11
N ARG A 40 8.83 -18.53 13.56
CA ARG A 40 7.93 -19.43 12.84
C ARG A 40 7.44 -18.78 11.54
N ARG A 41 7.86 -19.30 10.39
CA ARG A 41 7.34 -18.91 9.07
C ARG A 41 6.04 -19.66 8.78
N ARG A 42 4.88 -19.02 9.00
CA ARG A 42 3.59 -19.54 8.52
C ARG A 42 3.26 -18.89 7.18
N LYS A 43 2.79 -19.69 6.22
CA LYS A 43 2.20 -19.15 5.00
C LYS A 43 0.96 -18.33 5.39
N ALA A 44 0.90 -17.07 4.94
CA ALA A 44 -0.28 -16.26 5.09
C ALA A 44 -1.39 -16.79 4.16
N SER A 45 -2.65 -16.60 4.55
CA SER A 45 -3.81 -16.99 3.75
C SER A 45 -3.93 -16.18 2.45
N LEU A 46 -3.49 -14.92 2.51
CA LEU A 46 -3.44 -14.00 1.38
C LEU A 46 -1.96 -13.76 1.04
N SER A 47 -1.60 -13.91 -0.23
CA SER A 47 -0.26 -13.63 -0.73
C SER A 47 0.03 -12.12 -0.74
N ASP A 48 1.32 -11.79 -0.81
CA ASP A 48 1.76 -10.39 -0.87
C ASP A 48 1.32 -9.75 -2.21
N SER A 49 1.35 -10.51 -3.32
CA SER A 49 0.82 -10.11 -4.63
C SER A 49 -0.67 -9.75 -4.58
N GLU A 50 -1.50 -10.60 -3.96
CA GLU A 50 -2.94 -10.35 -3.82
C GLU A 50 -3.22 -9.10 -2.98
N SER A 51 -2.50 -8.96 -1.86
CA SER A 51 -2.64 -7.81 -0.96
C SER A 51 -2.28 -6.50 -1.69
N MET A 52 -1.18 -6.48 -2.42
CA MET A 52 -0.77 -5.33 -3.24
C MET A 52 -1.80 -5.01 -4.33
N THR A 53 -2.36 -6.04 -4.97
CA THR A 53 -3.40 -5.87 -5.99
C THR A 53 -4.65 -5.21 -5.42
N ILE A 54 -5.11 -5.67 -4.25
CA ILE A 54 -6.28 -5.08 -3.56
C ILE A 54 -6.05 -3.59 -3.25
N LEU A 55 -4.86 -3.22 -2.78
CA LEU A 55 -4.49 -1.84 -2.44
C LEU A 55 -4.39 -0.95 -3.69
N LEU A 56 -3.69 -1.40 -4.72
CA LEU A 56 -3.55 -0.63 -5.96
C LEU A 56 -4.88 -0.47 -6.68
N TYR A 57 -5.67 -1.54 -6.74
CA TYR A 57 -6.97 -1.50 -7.38
C TYR A 57 -7.97 -0.59 -6.66
N PHE A 58 -7.84 -0.42 -5.34
CA PHE A 58 -8.60 0.58 -4.59
C PHE A 58 -8.36 2.00 -5.12
N HIS A 59 -7.11 2.35 -5.43
CA HIS A 59 -6.74 3.67 -5.95
C HIS A 59 -7.19 3.90 -7.39
N PHE A 60 -7.29 2.85 -8.21
CA PHE A 60 -7.90 2.94 -9.54
C PHE A 60 -9.43 3.03 -9.49
N GLY A 61 -10.03 2.47 -8.45
CA GLY A 61 -11.46 2.56 -8.20
C GLY A 61 -11.88 3.94 -7.68
N THR A 62 -13.11 4.34 -7.98
CA THR A 62 -13.71 5.58 -7.45
C THR A 62 -14.28 5.39 -6.03
N PHE A 63 -13.67 4.54 -5.21
CA PHE A 63 -14.16 4.23 -3.87
C PHE A 63 -13.62 5.24 -2.85
N ARG A 64 -14.51 5.83 -2.04
CA ARG A 64 -14.12 6.78 -0.97
C ARG A 64 -13.70 6.09 0.33
N ASN A 65 -14.17 4.88 0.57
CA ASN A 65 -13.99 4.18 1.84
C ASN A 65 -13.42 2.78 1.61
N PHE A 66 -12.22 2.53 2.14
CA PHE A 66 -11.52 1.27 1.97
C PHE A 66 -12.24 0.09 2.62
N LYS A 67 -12.84 0.28 3.80
CA LYS A 67 -13.62 -0.76 4.49
C LYS A 67 -14.83 -1.20 3.67
N HIS A 68 -15.54 -0.26 3.07
CA HIS A 68 -16.67 -0.57 2.19
C HIS A 68 -16.21 -1.32 0.95
N TYR A 69 -15.15 -0.85 0.30
CA TYR A 69 -14.52 -1.51 -0.84
C TYR A 69 -14.13 -2.96 -0.51
N TYR A 70 -13.42 -3.19 0.59
CA TYR A 70 -12.96 -4.52 0.96
C TYR A 70 -14.12 -5.48 1.27
N LEU A 71 -15.11 -5.04 2.04
CA LEU A 71 -16.21 -5.92 2.47
C LEU A 71 -17.21 -6.24 1.36
N PHE A 72 -17.58 -5.26 0.55
CA PHE A 72 -18.62 -5.45 -0.46
C PHE A 72 -18.05 -5.83 -1.82
N PHE A 73 -16.91 -5.25 -2.21
CA PHE A 73 -16.36 -5.44 -3.54
C PHE A 73 -15.37 -6.60 -3.58
N ILE A 74 -14.36 -6.63 -2.69
CA ILE A 74 -13.40 -7.74 -2.65
C ILE A 74 -14.06 -9.04 -2.16
N LYS A 75 -14.66 -9.01 -0.96
CA LYS A 75 -15.28 -10.22 -0.38
C LYS A 75 -16.64 -10.58 -0.97
N GLY A 76 -17.29 -9.67 -1.68
CA GLY A 76 -18.58 -9.89 -2.35
C GLY A 76 -18.38 -10.17 -3.84
N THR A 77 -18.18 -9.11 -4.63
CA THR A 77 -18.08 -9.19 -6.09
C THR A 77 -16.89 -10.02 -6.58
N PHE A 78 -15.70 -9.87 -5.98
CA PHE A 78 -14.47 -10.56 -6.37
C PHE A 78 -14.11 -11.76 -5.49
N LYS A 79 -15.10 -12.35 -4.81
CA LYS A 79 -14.89 -13.53 -3.97
C LYS A 79 -14.28 -14.71 -4.74
N SER A 80 -14.59 -14.84 -6.03
CA SER A 80 -14.02 -15.88 -6.90
C SER A 80 -12.52 -15.69 -7.15
N TYR A 81 -12.06 -14.43 -7.22
CA TYR A 81 -10.65 -14.10 -7.42
C TYR A 81 -9.85 -14.17 -6.12
N PHE A 82 -10.47 -13.85 -4.98
CA PHE A 82 -9.85 -13.88 -3.65
C PHE A 82 -10.63 -14.82 -2.70
N PRO A 83 -10.62 -16.14 -2.94
CA PRO A 83 -11.41 -17.09 -2.15
C PRO A 83 -10.99 -17.11 -0.67
N ASP A 84 -9.69 -16.92 -0.40
CA ASP A 84 -9.09 -16.98 0.93
C ASP A 84 -8.89 -15.58 1.56
N ALA A 85 -9.69 -14.60 1.14
CA ALA A 85 -9.65 -13.23 1.67
C ALA A 85 -9.90 -13.19 3.18
N VAL A 86 -8.93 -12.63 3.92
CA VAL A 86 -8.96 -12.52 5.38
C VAL A 86 -10.03 -11.53 5.87
N SER A 87 -10.27 -11.47 7.19
CA SER A 87 -11.13 -10.43 7.77
C SER A 87 -10.54 -9.03 7.55
N TYR A 88 -11.39 -8.00 7.51
CA TYR A 88 -10.94 -6.62 7.27
C TYR A 88 -9.86 -6.17 8.27
N ASN A 89 -10.07 -6.41 9.57
CA ASN A 89 -9.09 -6.03 10.60
C ASN A 89 -7.75 -6.75 10.37
N ARG A 90 -7.81 -8.04 10.03
CA ARG A 90 -6.60 -8.81 9.73
C ARG A 90 -5.89 -8.30 8.48
N PHE A 91 -6.64 -7.85 7.48
CA PHE A 91 -6.08 -7.25 6.27
C PHE A 91 -5.31 -5.96 6.60
N VAL A 92 -5.90 -5.07 7.41
CA VAL A 92 -5.24 -3.81 7.83
C VAL A 92 -3.95 -4.08 8.60
N GLU A 93 -3.91 -5.11 9.45
CA GLU A 93 -2.67 -5.53 10.11
C GLU A 93 -1.60 -5.99 9.11
N LEU A 94 -2.01 -6.74 8.08
CA LEU A 94 -1.12 -7.27 7.04
C LEU A 94 -0.65 -6.21 6.04
N GLU A 95 -1.36 -5.10 5.89
CA GLU A 95 -1.01 -4.01 4.98
C GLU A 95 0.42 -3.50 5.22
N SER A 96 0.84 -3.42 6.48
CA SER A 96 2.20 -3.02 6.87
C SER A 96 3.31 -3.91 6.28
N ARG A 97 3.01 -5.20 6.04
CA ARG A 97 3.96 -6.17 5.47
C ARG A 97 4.27 -5.85 4.01
N VAL A 98 3.27 -5.43 3.26
CA VAL A 98 3.40 -5.18 1.81
C VAL A 98 3.79 -3.74 1.47
N PHE A 99 3.89 -2.86 2.48
CA PHE A 99 4.22 -1.46 2.29
C PHE A 99 5.54 -1.24 1.52
N PHE A 100 6.62 -1.93 1.93
CA PHE A 100 7.92 -1.82 1.26
C PHE A 100 7.88 -2.33 -0.20
N PRO A 101 7.47 -3.58 -0.49
CA PRO A 101 7.40 -4.04 -1.87
C PRO A 101 6.45 -3.18 -2.72
N LEU A 102 5.35 -2.68 -2.16
CA LEU A 102 4.46 -1.74 -2.85
C LEU A 102 5.15 -0.42 -3.20
N MET A 103 5.93 0.14 -2.29
CA MET A 103 6.72 1.35 -2.54
C MET A 103 7.76 1.11 -3.66
N PHE A 104 8.46 -0.02 -3.65
CA PHE A 104 9.39 -0.38 -4.72
C PHE A 104 8.69 -0.57 -6.06
N PHE A 105 7.54 -1.24 -6.07
CA PHE A 105 6.73 -1.40 -7.28
C PHE A 105 6.35 -0.03 -7.86
N LEU A 106 5.85 0.88 -7.02
CA LEU A 106 5.50 2.22 -7.45
C LEU A 106 6.71 2.98 -8.00
N ASN A 107 7.86 2.93 -7.33
CA ASN A 107 9.08 3.61 -7.79
C ASN A 107 9.71 3.05 -9.06
N LEU A 108 9.66 1.73 -9.26
CA LEU A 108 10.33 1.08 -10.38
C LEU A 108 9.44 0.97 -11.62
N ARG A 109 8.11 0.85 -11.43
CA ARG A 109 7.17 0.56 -12.51
C ARG A 109 6.15 1.67 -12.74
N ALA A 110 5.69 2.36 -11.70
CA ALA A 110 4.59 3.32 -11.81
C ALA A 110 5.07 4.78 -11.96
N PHE A 111 6.11 5.17 -11.25
CA PHE A 111 6.77 6.45 -11.44
C PHE A 111 7.67 6.31 -12.67
N GLY A 112 7.25 6.93 -13.78
CA GLY A 112 8.01 6.95 -15.02
C GLY A 112 9.43 7.52 -14.82
N ARG A 113 10.29 7.41 -15.85
CA ARG A 113 11.64 7.97 -15.78
C ARG A 113 11.55 9.46 -15.46
N CYS A 114 12.08 9.84 -14.30
CA CYS A 114 12.16 11.24 -13.91
C CYS A 114 13.04 11.98 -14.93
N THR A 115 12.44 12.84 -15.74
CA THR A 115 13.13 13.66 -16.76
C THR A 115 13.89 14.84 -16.15
N GLY A 116 14.23 14.77 -14.85
CA GLY A 116 14.90 15.82 -14.09
C GLY A 116 13.97 16.79 -13.35
N ILE A 117 12.65 16.66 -13.50
CA ILE A 117 11.67 17.52 -12.83
C ILE A 117 10.64 16.64 -12.12
N THR A 118 10.75 16.55 -10.80
CA THR A 118 9.75 15.94 -9.92
C THR A 118 8.97 17.04 -9.20
N PHE A 119 7.67 17.15 -9.50
CA PHE A 119 6.77 17.97 -8.70
C PHE A 119 6.36 17.19 -7.45
N VAL A 120 7.04 17.47 -6.34
CA VAL A 120 6.59 17.07 -5.02
C VAL A 120 5.82 18.26 -4.45
N ASP A 121 4.51 18.27 -4.65
CA ASP A 121 3.67 19.27 -3.99
C ASP A 121 3.50 18.85 -2.52
N SER A 122 4.16 19.57 -1.62
CA SER A 122 3.87 19.46 -0.20
C SER A 122 2.50 20.09 0.02
N THR A 123 1.43 19.29 -0.08
CA THR A 123 0.11 19.73 0.41
C THR A 123 0.29 20.22 1.84
N MET A 124 -0.05 21.48 2.12
CA MET A 124 0.15 22.05 3.45
C MET A 124 -0.55 21.17 4.48
N ILE A 125 0.20 20.70 5.48
CA ILE A 125 -0.38 19.96 6.61
C ILE A 125 -0.91 21.01 7.59
N PRO A 126 -2.25 21.13 7.79
CA PRO A 126 -2.80 22.10 8.72
C PRO A 126 -2.44 21.68 10.16
N VAL A 127 -1.45 22.35 10.75
CA VAL A 127 -0.94 22.02 12.09
C VAL A 127 -1.88 22.53 13.18
N CYS A 128 -2.35 23.76 13.06
CA CYS A 128 -3.37 24.32 13.95
C CYS A 128 -4.04 25.52 13.29
N HIS A 129 -5.19 25.93 13.84
CA HIS A 129 -5.88 27.15 13.43
C HIS A 129 -4.98 28.39 13.63
N ASN A 130 -5.05 29.37 12.73
CA ASN A 130 -4.19 30.58 12.75
C ASN A 130 -4.24 31.34 14.08
N LEU A 131 -5.41 31.39 14.73
CA LEU A 131 -5.59 31.99 16.06
C LEU A 131 -4.77 31.32 17.17
N ARG A 132 -4.45 30.02 17.04
CA ARG A 132 -3.70 29.24 18.04
C ARG A 132 -2.19 29.20 17.76
N ARG A 133 -1.70 29.87 16.71
CA ARG A 133 -0.29 29.79 16.29
C ARG A 133 0.71 30.17 17.39
N TYR A 134 0.38 31.19 18.19
CA TYR A 134 1.26 31.68 19.26
C TYR A 134 1.24 30.80 20.51
N ALA A 135 0.21 29.98 20.69
CA ALA A 135 0.09 29.04 21.79
C ALA A 135 0.65 27.64 21.45
N ASN A 136 0.89 27.34 20.16
CA ASN A 136 1.42 26.07 19.73
C ASN A 136 2.92 25.98 20.05
N LYS A 137 3.25 25.23 21.11
CA LYS A 137 4.64 24.97 21.52
C LYS A 137 5.27 23.79 20.76
N ALA A 138 4.47 22.84 20.29
CA ALA A 138 4.94 21.61 19.66
C ALA A 138 5.61 21.84 18.29
N PHE A 139 5.10 22.79 17.52
CA PHE A 139 5.61 23.10 16.17
C PHE A 139 6.30 24.48 16.09
N LYS A 140 6.73 25.02 17.22
CA LYS A 140 7.40 26.32 17.28
C LYS A 140 8.72 26.26 16.49
N GLY A 141 8.84 27.08 15.44
CA GLY A 141 10.03 27.13 14.56
C GLY A 141 10.05 26.10 13.44
N ILE A 142 9.06 25.20 13.38
CA ILE A 142 8.92 24.18 12.31
C ILE A 142 7.75 24.54 11.40
N ALA A 143 6.63 24.99 11.97
CA ALA A 143 5.47 25.41 11.20
C ALA A 143 5.69 26.81 10.59
N THR A 144 5.37 26.94 9.31
CA THR A 144 5.32 28.23 8.60
C THR A 144 3.87 28.69 8.54
N TRP A 145 3.59 29.90 9.01
CA TRP A 145 2.23 30.44 9.08
C TRP A 145 1.95 31.27 7.84
N ARG A 146 0.93 30.88 7.06
CA ARG A 146 0.36 31.68 5.96
C ARG A 146 -0.98 32.29 6.37
#